data_AF-A0A5Q4GY78-F1
#
_entry.id   AF-A0A5Q4GY78-F1
#
_cell.length_a   1.000
_cell.length_b   1.000
_cell.length_c   1.000
_cell.angle_alpha   90.00
_cell.angle_beta   90.00
_cell.angle_gamma   90.00
#
_symmetry.space_group_name_H-M   'P 1'
#
loop_
_entity.id
_entity.type
_entity.pdbx_description
1 polymer ?
#
loop_
_entity_poly.entity_id
_entity_poly.type
_entity_poly.pdbx_seq_one_letter_code
_entity_poly.pdbx_strand_id
1 'polypeptide(L)'
;MPLMNDACRIGIPLATAGLMAPVAVASDLIPVPDFTEYQVPVSMPPAPDHPLWEWLNVSLLLAALLAASYIALVSRSRRNMFLLTIGSLIWFGFLYEGCICAIGSIQNVVLAVFDTSYAIPLTVVLVFLLPLGFTLFFGRVFCAAVCPLGAIQEIVAVRTTRVPSWLDHSLGLFPYIYLGLAVIYAATGTAFVICRYDPFVPMFRLSGDVNMLIFGGALLVMGVFIGRPYCRYLCPYGAVLAVLSRVSKWHTRIPPDECIKCRLCEDSCPYGAIERPSMPPARETRPAARRSLAVMLALAPLLVIGAAGLGWLMTVPLARLDHNVRLAERIHAEDTGQVEGMTDASEAFRNTGQPKEELLAMVADIRSRIRLFAVLLGAWTGLVVAVKLISLSVYRRRDEYQPDRSRCVSCGRCYWYCPCEQVRLGLIDDISELVDLETEEAKAAS
;
A
#
# COMPACT_ATOMS: atom_id res chain seq x y z
N MET A 1 16.68 40.41 -25.48
CA MET A 1 16.23 41.53 -24.60
C MET A 1 15.44 42.50 -25.46
N PRO A 2 14.38 43.14 -24.93
CA PRO A 2 13.48 42.71 -23.84
C PRO A 2 12.35 41.83 -24.45
N LEU A 3 11.12 41.64 -23.94
CA LEU A 3 10.59 41.47 -22.56
C LEU A 3 10.39 39.93 -22.33
N MET A 4 9.90 39.32 -21.22
CA MET A 4 9.19 39.67 -19.98
C MET A 4 7.63 39.72 -20.01
N ASN A 5 7.06 38.98 -19.04
CA ASN A 5 5.77 39.10 -18.33
C ASN A 5 4.42 39.29 -19.06
N ASP A 6 3.54 38.28 -18.95
CA ASP A 6 2.26 38.27 -18.19
C ASP A 6 1.31 37.16 -18.70
N ALA A 7 0.42 36.54 -17.92
CA ALA A 7 0.30 36.42 -16.46
C ALA A 7 -0.51 35.15 -16.10
N CYS A 8 -0.38 34.65 -14.87
CA CYS A 8 -1.17 33.50 -14.40
C CYS A 8 -2.67 33.86 -14.29
N ARG A 9 -3.55 33.09 -14.94
CA ARG A 9 -4.99 33.08 -14.65
C ARG A 9 -5.55 31.67 -14.59
N ILE A 10 -5.96 31.29 -13.38
CA ILE A 10 -6.80 30.12 -13.10
C ILE A 10 -8.18 30.35 -13.73
N GLY A 11 -8.69 29.37 -14.48
CA GLY A 11 -10.03 29.40 -15.05
C GLY A 11 -10.63 28.00 -15.09
N ILE A 12 -11.66 27.76 -14.26
CA ILE A 12 -12.45 26.53 -14.27
C ILE A 12 -13.74 26.81 -15.07
N PRO A 13 -13.97 26.17 -16.22
CA PRO A 13 -15.26 26.18 -16.89
C PRO A 13 -16.06 24.92 -16.51
N LEU A 14 -16.86 24.99 -15.45
CA LEU A 14 -17.88 23.98 -15.17
C LEU A 14 -19.12 24.29 -16.03
N ALA A 15 -19.19 23.72 -17.24
CA ALA A 15 -20.35 23.87 -18.13
C ALA A 15 -20.64 22.56 -18.88
N THR A 16 -21.89 22.11 -18.80
CA THR A 16 -22.38 20.89 -19.47
C THR A 16 -22.69 21.14 -20.94
N ALA A 17 -22.02 20.42 -21.84
CA ALA A 17 -22.47 20.23 -23.22
C ALA A 17 -22.14 18.79 -23.65
N GLY A 18 -23.15 18.03 -24.05
CA GLY A 18 -22.95 16.67 -24.57
C GLY A 18 -22.50 16.71 -26.02
N LEU A 19 -21.33 16.16 -26.31
CA LEU A 19 -20.84 15.89 -27.66
C LEU A 19 -20.12 14.55 -27.66
N MET A 20 -20.37 13.73 -28.69
CA MET A 20 -19.73 12.42 -28.82
C MET A 20 -18.23 12.62 -29.12
N ALA A 21 -17.37 12.19 -28.19
CA ALA A 21 -15.96 12.04 -28.49
C ALA A 21 -15.79 10.90 -29.52
N PRO A 22 -15.12 11.13 -30.66
CA PRO A 22 -14.81 10.04 -31.58
C PRO A 22 -13.84 9.09 -30.89
N VAL A 23 -14.12 7.79 -30.95
CA VAL A 23 -13.14 6.77 -30.53
C VAL A 23 -12.00 6.81 -31.54
N ALA A 24 -10.90 7.43 -31.15
CA ALA A 24 -9.64 7.36 -31.88
C ALA A 24 -9.08 5.93 -31.76
N VAL A 25 -9.56 5.03 -32.61
CA VAL A 25 -8.93 3.73 -32.82
C VAL A 25 -7.52 4.00 -33.35
N ALA A 26 -6.52 3.79 -32.50
CA ALA A 26 -5.14 3.76 -32.94
C ALA A 26 -5.01 2.62 -33.94
N SER A 27 -4.78 2.94 -35.20
CA SER A 27 -4.65 1.93 -36.26
C SER A 27 -3.26 1.29 -36.17
N ASP A 28 -3.23 -0.03 -36.06
CA ASP A 28 -2.01 -0.84 -36.10
C ASP A 28 -1.35 -0.71 -37.49
N LEU A 29 -0.52 0.31 -37.64
CA LEU A 29 0.19 0.68 -38.88
C LEU A 29 1.47 -0.15 -39.12
N ILE A 30 1.70 -1.18 -38.30
CA ILE A 30 2.77 -2.17 -38.47
C ILE A 30 2.09 -3.53 -38.57
N PRO A 31 2.17 -4.24 -39.71
CA PRO A 31 1.65 -5.60 -39.81
C PRO A 31 2.45 -6.51 -38.88
N VAL A 32 1.78 -7.08 -37.89
CA VAL A 32 2.41 -8.03 -36.95
C VAL A 32 2.80 -9.28 -37.73
N PRO A 33 4.07 -9.74 -37.67
CA PRO A 33 4.47 -10.98 -38.32
C PRO A 33 3.70 -12.17 -37.72
N ASP A 34 3.08 -12.97 -38.60
CA ASP A 34 2.19 -14.07 -38.22
C ASP A 34 2.99 -15.31 -37.80
N PHE A 35 3.37 -15.38 -36.52
CA PHE A 35 4.15 -16.47 -35.97
C PHE A 35 3.28 -17.70 -35.68
N THR A 36 3.12 -18.59 -36.65
CA THR A 36 2.24 -19.77 -36.58
C THR A 36 2.48 -20.73 -35.42
N GLU A 37 3.65 -20.70 -34.78
CA GLU A 37 4.01 -21.53 -33.62
C GLU A 37 4.32 -20.75 -32.33
N TYR A 38 4.50 -19.42 -32.39
CA TYR A 38 4.85 -18.61 -31.23
C TYR A 38 3.65 -17.75 -30.79
N GLN A 39 2.95 -18.21 -29.74
CA GLN A 39 1.96 -17.38 -29.05
C GLN A 39 2.67 -16.18 -28.43
N VAL A 40 2.50 -15.01 -29.05
CA VAL A 40 2.98 -13.73 -28.50
C VAL A 40 2.35 -13.55 -27.12
N PRO A 41 3.14 -13.45 -26.03
CA PRO A 41 2.59 -13.31 -24.69
C PRO A 41 1.91 -11.94 -24.57
N VAL A 42 0.57 -11.94 -24.58
CA VAL A 42 -0.25 -10.74 -24.41
C VAL A 42 -0.03 -10.13 -23.02
N SER A 43 0.89 -9.16 -22.98
CA SER A 43 1.24 -8.37 -21.80
C SER A 43 0.21 -7.27 -21.50
N MET A 44 -0.67 -6.97 -22.46
CA MET A 44 -1.88 -6.17 -22.24
C MET A 44 -2.91 -7.04 -21.48
N PRO A 45 -3.61 -6.50 -20.47
CA PRO A 45 -4.78 -7.18 -19.92
C PRO A 45 -5.83 -7.35 -21.03
N PRO A 46 -6.70 -8.39 -20.96
CA PRO A 46 -7.83 -8.51 -21.89
C PRO A 46 -8.66 -7.23 -21.85
N ALA A 47 -9.05 -6.73 -23.03
CA ALA A 47 -9.87 -5.53 -23.14
C ALA A 47 -11.21 -5.77 -22.43
N PRO A 48 -11.68 -4.86 -21.54
CA PRO A 48 -12.88 -5.09 -20.76
C PRO A 48 -14.11 -5.16 -21.69
N ASP A 49 -14.73 -6.34 -21.77
CA ASP A 49 -15.67 -6.71 -22.86
C ASP A 49 -16.88 -5.78 -23.04
N HIS A 50 -17.26 -5.04 -21.99
CA HIS A 50 -18.11 -3.86 -22.10
C HIS A 50 -17.81 -2.84 -20.98
N PRO A 51 -17.89 -1.52 -21.25
CA PRO A 51 -17.72 -0.48 -20.23
C PRO A 51 -18.75 -0.56 -19.09
N LEU A 52 -19.90 -1.22 -19.32
CA LEU A 52 -20.90 -1.51 -18.28
C LEU A 52 -20.34 -2.37 -17.14
N TRP A 53 -19.40 -3.29 -17.43
CA TRP A 53 -18.78 -4.13 -16.40
C TRP A 53 -17.88 -3.34 -15.46
N GLU A 54 -17.17 -2.32 -15.95
CA GLU A 54 -16.36 -1.44 -15.08
C GLU A 54 -17.25 -0.65 -14.11
N TRP A 55 -18.35 -0.07 -14.62
CA TRP A 55 -19.29 0.69 -13.79
C TRP A 55 -20.07 -0.17 -12.80
N LEU A 56 -20.45 -1.40 -13.18
CA LEU A 56 -20.99 -2.40 -12.27
C LEU A 56 -20.00 -2.69 -11.12
N ASN A 57 -18.72 -2.90 -11.46
CA ASN A 57 -17.69 -3.18 -10.48
C ASN A 57 -17.40 -2.01 -9.53
N VAL A 58 -17.35 -0.77 -10.03
CA VAL A 58 -17.22 0.43 -9.18
C VAL A 58 -18.43 0.58 -8.25
N SER A 59 -19.64 0.26 -8.74
CA SER A 59 -20.86 0.26 -7.93
C SER A 59 -20.85 -0.81 -6.84
N LEU A 60 -20.38 -2.03 -7.16
CA LEU A 60 -20.18 -3.11 -6.20
C LEU A 60 -19.08 -2.78 -5.17
N LEU A 61 -17.99 -2.13 -5.58
CA LEU A 61 -16.95 -1.64 -4.68
C LEU A 61 -17.51 -0.62 -3.68
N LEU A 62 -18.33 0.33 -4.14
CA LEU A 62 -19.01 1.30 -3.28
C LEU A 62 -19.99 0.61 -2.31
N ALA A 63 -20.80 -0.34 -2.80
CA ALA A 63 -21.72 -1.11 -1.97
C ALA A 63 -20.99 -1.95 -0.91
N ALA A 64 -19.89 -2.60 -1.27
CA ALA A 64 -19.05 -3.37 -0.36
C ALA A 64 -18.36 -2.48 0.68
N LEU A 65 -17.91 -1.27 0.31
CA LEU A 65 -17.36 -0.28 1.24
C LEU A 65 -18.41 0.24 2.24
N LEU A 66 -19.64 0.51 1.79
CA LEU A 66 -20.77 0.89 2.65
C LEU A 66 -21.12 -0.25 3.62
N ALA A 67 -21.25 -1.48 3.12
CA ALA A 67 -21.52 -2.67 3.93
C ALA A 67 -20.40 -2.91 4.96
N ALA A 68 -19.12 -2.85 4.56
CA ALA A 68 -17.99 -3.00 5.45
C ALA A 68 -17.98 -1.93 6.55
N SER A 69 -18.34 -0.68 6.23
CA SER A 69 -18.42 0.42 7.21
C SER A 69 -19.54 0.20 8.22
N TYR A 70 -20.74 -0.14 7.74
CA TYR A 70 -21.88 -0.46 8.59
C TYR A 70 -21.61 -1.67 9.51
N ILE A 71 -21.00 -2.73 8.97
CA ILE A 71 -20.68 -3.94 9.74
C ILE A 71 -19.54 -3.69 10.73
N ALA A 72 -18.51 -2.92 10.36
CA ALA A 72 -17.40 -2.57 11.25
C ALA A 72 -17.86 -1.74 12.46
N LEU A 73 -18.74 -0.76 12.24
CA LEU A 73 -19.03 0.29 13.23
C LEU A 73 -20.39 0.15 13.91
N VAL A 74 -21.44 -0.29 13.20
CA VAL A 74 -22.83 -0.27 13.69
C VAL A 74 -23.27 -1.66 14.14
N SER A 75 -23.30 -2.66 13.25
CA SER A 75 -23.75 -4.00 13.65
C SER A 75 -22.72 -4.76 14.48
N ARG A 76 -21.42 -4.43 14.30
CA ARG A 76 -20.27 -5.02 15.00
C ARG A 76 -20.19 -6.56 14.84
N SER A 77 -20.85 -7.12 13.82
CA SER A 77 -20.87 -8.57 13.57
C SER A 77 -19.62 -9.06 12.83
N ARG A 78 -18.75 -9.79 13.55
CA ARG A 78 -17.60 -10.49 12.94
C ARG A 78 -18.02 -11.53 11.90
N ARG A 79 -19.16 -12.20 12.08
CA ARG A 79 -19.70 -13.18 11.11
C ARG A 79 -20.01 -12.49 9.78
N ASN A 80 -20.71 -11.36 9.81
CA ASN A 80 -21.10 -10.63 8.60
C ASN A 80 -19.87 -10.03 7.91
N MET A 81 -18.87 -9.56 8.67
CA MET A 81 -17.60 -9.06 8.12
C MET A 81 -16.86 -10.16 7.36
N PHE A 82 -16.81 -11.37 7.91
CA PHE A 82 -16.15 -12.52 7.28
C PHE A 82 -16.90 -13.02 6.03
N LEU A 83 -18.24 -13.04 6.06
CA LEU A 83 -19.05 -13.35 4.87
C LEU A 83 -18.82 -12.34 3.73
N LEU A 84 -18.76 -11.03 4.05
CA LEU A 84 -18.41 -9.99 3.08
C LEU A 84 -16.96 -10.15 2.55
N THR A 85 -16.05 -10.64 3.39
CA THR A 85 -14.66 -10.94 3.01
C THR A 85 -14.58 -12.08 1.98
N ILE A 86 -15.37 -13.14 2.18
CA ILE A 86 -15.47 -14.26 1.22
C ILE A 86 -16.10 -13.78 -0.09
N GLY A 87 -17.22 -13.06 -0.05
CA GLY A 87 -17.89 -12.55 -1.25
C GLY A 87 -16.99 -11.61 -2.07
N SER A 88 -16.24 -10.73 -1.39
CA SER A 88 -15.29 -9.81 -2.04
C SER A 88 -14.08 -10.53 -2.63
N LEU A 89 -13.62 -11.63 -2.01
CA LEU A 89 -12.54 -12.47 -2.56
C LEU A 89 -12.98 -13.24 -3.81
N ILE A 90 -14.20 -13.80 -3.80
CA ILE A 90 -14.76 -14.49 -4.96
C ILE A 90 -14.94 -13.51 -6.11
N TRP A 91 -15.54 -12.34 -5.85
CA TRP A 91 -15.82 -11.35 -6.90
C TRP A 91 -14.57 -10.59 -7.38
N PHE A 92 -13.92 -9.80 -6.52
CA PHE A 92 -12.80 -8.94 -6.93
C PHE A 92 -11.46 -9.68 -7.06
N GLY A 93 -11.35 -10.87 -6.47
CA GLY A 93 -10.19 -11.75 -6.65
C GLY A 93 -10.36 -12.60 -7.91
N PHE A 94 -11.12 -13.69 -7.81
CA PHE A 94 -11.16 -14.72 -8.85
C PHE A 94 -12.05 -14.37 -10.06
N LEU A 95 -13.30 -13.94 -9.86
CA LEU A 95 -14.23 -13.66 -10.98
C LEU A 95 -13.84 -12.42 -11.81
N TYR A 96 -13.03 -11.53 -11.25
CA TYR A 96 -12.52 -10.33 -11.94
C TYR A 96 -10.99 -10.25 -11.96
N GLU A 97 -10.31 -11.39 -11.88
CA GLU A 97 -8.88 -11.57 -12.20
C GLU A 97 -7.90 -10.58 -11.53
N GLY A 98 -8.25 -10.09 -10.34
CA GLY A 98 -7.50 -9.04 -9.63
C GLY A 98 -7.45 -7.67 -10.34
N CYS A 99 -8.20 -7.46 -11.42
CA CYS A 99 -8.13 -6.25 -12.27
C CYS A 99 -8.51 -4.95 -11.55
N ILE A 100 -9.17 -5.03 -10.38
CA ILE A 100 -9.49 -3.89 -9.49
C ILE A 100 -8.35 -3.68 -8.48
N CYS A 101 -7.11 -3.61 -8.99
CA CYS A 101 -5.93 -3.42 -8.15
C CYS A 101 -5.76 -1.94 -7.76
N ALA A 102 -6.44 -1.55 -6.67
CA ALA A 102 -6.29 -0.24 -6.01
C ALA A 102 -4.85 0.06 -5.52
N ILE A 103 -3.95 -0.92 -5.58
CA ILE A 103 -2.52 -0.78 -5.25
C ILE A 103 -1.73 -0.35 -6.50
N GLY A 104 -1.94 -1.00 -7.64
CA GLY A 104 -1.35 -0.62 -8.92
C GLY A 104 -1.84 0.74 -9.41
N SER A 105 -3.11 1.09 -9.14
CA SER A 105 -3.68 2.39 -9.52
C SER A 105 -2.98 3.60 -8.90
N ILE A 106 -2.18 3.43 -7.82
CA ILE A 106 -1.26 4.48 -7.34
C ILE A 106 -0.34 4.94 -8.47
N GLN A 107 0.31 3.99 -9.17
CA GLN A 107 1.28 4.31 -10.20
C GLN A 107 0.62 4.85 -11.47
N ASN A 108 -0.57 4.35 -11.83
CA ASN A 108 -1.34 4.92 -12.93
C ASN A 108 -1.69 6.38 -12.63
N VAL A 109 -2.31 6.66 -11.48
CA VAL A 109 -2.70 8.03 -11.06
C VAL A 109 -1.48 8.96 -10.97
N VAL A 110 -0.33 8.47 -10.51
CA VAL A 110 0.92 9.26 -10.54
C VAL A 110 1.35 9.54 -11.97
N LEU A 111 1.30 8.58 -12.90
CA LEU A 111 1.73 8.81 -14.29
C LEU A 111 0.92 9.94 -14.94
N ALA A 112 -0.41 9.98 -14.85
CA ALA A 112 -1.21 11.07 -15.44
C ALA A 112 -1.04 12.43 -14.75
N VAL A 113 -0.48 12.48 -13.55
CA VAL A 113 -0.12 13.74 -12.87
C VAL A 113 1.20 14.32 -13.40
N PHE A 114 2.07 13.49 -13.98
CA PHE A 114 3.37 13.90 -14.54
C PHE A 114 3.44 13.87 -16.07
N ASP A 115 2.58 13.09 -16.74
CA ASP A 115 2.47 12.96 -18.19
C ASP A 115 1.05 13.33 -18.66
N THR A 116 0.92 14.46 -19.35
CA THR A 116 -0.36 14.97 -19.87
C THR A 116 -0.87 14.21 -21.09
N SER A 117 -0.10 13.28 -21.67
CA SER A 117 -0.54 12.41 -22.75
C SER A 117 -1.25 11.14 -22.24
N TYR A 118 -1.02 10.75 -20.98
CA TYR A 118 -1.54 9.52 -20.40
C TYR A 118 -2.96 9.69 -19.82
N ALA A 119 -3.97 9.32 -20.61
CA ALA A 119 -5.37 9.32 -20.18
C ALA A 119 -5.73 8.11 -19.29
N ILE A 120 -6.36 8.35 -18.14
CA ILE A 120 -6.82 7.30 -17.21
C ILE A 120 -8.35 7.16 -17.25
N PRO A 121 -8.91 5.93 -17.32
CA PRO A 121 -10.33 5.70 -17.13
C PRO A 121 -10.83 6.18 -15.76
N LEU A 122 -11.95 6.91 -15.73
CA LEU A 122 -12.55 7.43 -14.49
C LEU A 122 -12.84 6.32 -13.46
N THR A 123 -13.12 5.11 -13.93
CA THR A 123 -13.30 3.89 -13.13
C THR A 123 -12.05 3.52 -12.32
N VAL A 124 -10.85 3.61 -12.90
CA VAL A 124 -9.56 3.41 -12.20
C VAL A 124 -9.33 4.50 -11.14
N VAL A 125 -9.70 5.75 -11.44
CA VAL A 125 -9.63 6.87 -10.49
C VAL A 125 -10.59 6.65 -9.32
N LEU A 126 -11.81 6.16 -9.56
CA LEU A 126 -12.77 5.82 -8.51
C LEU A 126 -12.31 4.62 -7.66
N VAL A 127 -11.72 3.59 -8.28
CA VAL A 127 -11.09 2.46 -7.56
C VAL A 127 -9.95 2.93 -6.65
N PHE A 128 -9.19 3.95 -7.05
CA PHE A 128 -8.16 4.57 -6.20
C PHE A 128 -8.77 5.42 -5.07
N LEU A 129 -9.70 6.32 -5.39
CA LEU A 129 -10.20 7.34 -4.46
C LEU A 129 -11.24 6.84 -3.46
N LEU A 130 -12.12 5.89 -3.83
CA LEU A 130 -13.18 5.43 -2.94
C LEU A 130 -12.62 4.82 -1.63
N PRO A 131 -11.64 3.90 -1.64
CA PRO A 131 -11.11 3.38 -0.38
C PRO A 131 -10.29 4.40 0.43
N LEU A 132 -9.68 5.40 -0.23
CA LEU A 132 -9.05 6.55 0.44
C LEU A 132 -10.08 7.36 1.22
N GLY A 133 -11.18 7.77 0.58
CA GLY A 133 -12.27 8.52 1.19
C GLY A 133 -12.94 7.75 2.33
N PHE A 134 -13.28 6.47 2.11
CA PHE A 134 -13.83 5.62 3.16
C PHE A 134 -12.88 5.43 4.34
N THR A 135 -11.56 5.37 4.11
CA THR A 135 -10.58 5.28 5.19
C THR A 135 -10.47 6.56 6.00
N LEU A 136 -10.60 7.73 5.36
CA LEU A 136 -10.64 9.03 6.04
C LEU A 136 -11.88 9.19 6.95
N PHE A 137 -13.00 8.53 6.64
CA PHE A 137 -14.20 8.61 7.48
C PHE A 137 -14.32 7.46 8.50
N PHE A 138 -14.06 6.22 8.12
CA PHE A 138 -14.43 5.02 8.89
C PHE A 138 -13.23 4.14 9.33
N GLY A 139 -12.01 4.56 9.03
CA GLY A 139 -10.80 3.73 9.20
C GLY A 139 -10.68 2.66 8.11
N ARG A 140 -9.72 1.73 8.24
CA ARG A 140 -9.27 0.82 7.16
C ARG A 140 -10.25 -0.32 6.79
N VAL A 141 -11.55 -0.03 6.65
CA VAL A 141 -12.63 -0.96 6.30
C VAL A 141 -12.45 -1.63 4.93
N PHE A 142 -11.80 -0.96 3.97
CA PHE A 142 -11.42 -1.58 2.69
C PHE A 142 -10.46 -2.75 2.91
N CYS A 143 -9.44 -2.58 3.76
CA CYS A 143 -8.54 -3.66 4.13
C CYS A 143 -9.28 -4.77 4.90
N ALA A 144 -10.30 -4.43 5.70
CA ALA A 144 -11.03 -5.40 6.53
C ALA A 144 -11.59 -6.57 5.69
N ALA A 145 -12.41 -6.26 4.68
CA ALA A 145 -13.17 -7.24 3.91
C ALA A 145 -13.16 -7.06 2.39
N VAL A 146 -12.97 -5.84 1.87
CA VAL A 146 -13.24 -5.55 0.45
C VAL A 146 -12.04 -5.83 -0.45
N CYS A 147 -10.82 -5.60 0.05
CA CYS A 147 -9.59 -5.85 -0.69
C CYS A 147 -9.32 -7.37 -0.84
N PRO A 148 -9.28 -7.95 -2.06
CA PRO A 148 -9.12 -9.40 -2.23
C PRO A 148 -7.76 -9.92 -1.72
N LEU A 149 -6.68 -9.15 -1.88
CA LEU A 149 -5.37 -9.47 -1.28
C LEU A 149 -5.44 -9.52 0.25
N GLY A 150 -6.24 -8.63 0.87
CA GLY A 150 -6.49 -8.65 2.30
C GLY A 150 -7.36 -9.83 2.73
N ALA A 151 -8.34 -10.19 1.91
CA ALA A 151 -9.30 -11.26 2.17
C ALA A 151 -8.66 -12.65 2.16
N ILE A 152 -7.83 -12.97 1.16
CA ILE A 152 -7.12 -14.26 1.10
C ILE A 152 -6.20 -14.45 2.33
N GLN A 153 -5.49 -13.40 2.75
CA GLN A 153 -4.68 -13.41 3.98
C GLN A 153 -5.52 -13.47 5.27
N GLU A 154 -6.77 -12.98 5.29
CA GLU A 154 -7.66 -13.07 6.45
C GLU A 154 -8.13 -14.52 6.69
N ILE A 155 -8.42 -15.25 5.61
CA ILE A 155 -8.91 -16.63 5.64
C ILE A 155 -7.79 -17.60 6.05
N VAL A 156 -6.56 -17.37 5.57
CA VAL A 156 -5.39 -18.19 5.90
C VAL A 156 -4.84 -17.92 7.32
N ALA A 157 -5.19 -16.78 7.95
CA ALA A 157 -4.72 -16.37 9.28
C ALA A 157 -5.39 -17.13 10.45
N VAL A 158 -5.06 -18.43 10.56
CA VAL A 158 -5.58 -19.37 11.56
C VAL A 158 -4.86 -19.26 12.91
N ARG A 159 -3.52 -19.32 12.96
CA ARG A 159 -2.75 -19.41 14.22
C ARG A 159 -1.66 -18.33 14.30
N THR A 160 -2.10 -17.09 14.29
CA THR A 160 -1.23 -15.91 14.29
C THR A 160 -0.45 -15.76 15.61
N THR A 161 0.87 -15.68 15.52
CA THR A 161 1.78 -15.35 16.61
C THR A 161 2.02 -13.85 16.69
N ARG A 162 2.46 -13.35 17.85
CA ARG A 162 2.86 -11.94 18.01
C ARG A 162 4.30 -11.75 17.56
N VAL A 163 4.48 -11.07 16.44
CA VAL A 163 5.79 -10.62 15.94
C VAL A 163 6.46 -9.70 16.99
N PRO A 164 7.75 -9.89 17.33
CA PRO A 164 8.42 -9.05 18.30
C PRO A 164 8.49 -7.59 17.85
N SER A 165 8.39 -6.67 18.81
CA SER A 165 8.18 -5.24 18.56
C SER A 165 9.23 -4.61 17.66
N TRP A 166 10.52 -4.93 17.84
CA TRP A 166 11.61 -4.40 17.02
C TRP A 166 11.45 -4.76 15.54
N LEU A 167 11.14 -6.03 15.24
CA LEU A 167 11.00 -6.53 13.87
C LEU A 167 9.78 -5.92 13.19
N ASP A 168 8.66 -5.84 13.91
CA ASP A 168 7.44 -5.18 13.44
C ASP A 168 7.63 -3.68 13.18
N HIS A 169 8.40 -2.98 14.01
CA HIS A 169 8.64 -1.55 13.83
C HIS A 169 9.57 -1.27 12.64
N SER A 170 10.55 -2.15 12.37
CA SER A 170 11.46 -2.07 11.23
C SER A 170 10.79 -2.48 9.91
N LEU A 171 10.16 -3.66 9.84
CA LEU A 171 9.44 -4.10 8.64
C LEU A 171 8.26 -3.17 8.31
N GLY A 172 7.62 -2.58 9.32
CA GLY A 172 6.58 -1.56 9.15
C GLY A 172 7.05 -0.22 8.56
N LEU A 173 8.35 -0.05 8.26
CA LEU A 173 8.87 1.07 7.46
C LEU A 173 8.88 0.76 5.96
N PHE A 174 9.06 -0.51 5.57
CA PHE A 174 9.19 -0.92 4.17
C PHE A 174 8.01 -0.47 3.27
N PRO A 175 6.72 -0.54 3.69
CA PRO A 175 5.61 -0.05 2.87
C PRO A 175 5.74 1.42 2.44
N TYR A 176 6.34 2.27 3.28
CA TYR A 176 6.53 3.69 3.01
C TYR A 176 7.72 3.94 2.08
N ILE A 177 8.80 3.16 2.24
CA ILE A 177 9.96 3.19 1.35
C ILE A 177 9.56 2.71 -0.05
N TYR A 178 8.82 1.60 -0.12
CA TYR A 178 8.30 1.02 -1.35
C TYR A 178 7.25 1.91 -2.04
N LEU A 179 6.40 2.61 -1.28
CA LEU A 179 5.52 3.65 -1.81
C LEU A 179 6.33 4.79 -2.46
N GLY A 180 7.37 5.30 -1.79
CA GLY A 180 8.23 6.35 -2.33
C GLY A 180 8.92 5.92 -3.63
N LEU A 181 9.44 4.69 -3.67
CA LEU A 181 10.00 4.07 -4.86
C LEU A 181 8.97 3.99 -6.00
N ALA A 182 7.78 3.44 -5.73
CA ALA A 182 6.72 3.27 -6.72
C ALA A 182 6.22 4.62 -7.32
N VAL A 183 6.05 5.64 -6.49
CA VAL A 183 5.69 6.99 -6.95
C VAL A 183 6.79 7.55 -7.86
N ILE A 184 8.06 7.37 -7.49
CA ILE A 184 9.20 7.90 -8.25
C ILE A 184 9.40 7.20 -9.61
N TYR A 185 9.24 5.87 -9.66
CA TYR A 185 9.35 5.12 -10.93
C TYR A 185 8.12 5.30 -11.84
N ALA A 186 6.97 5.67 -11.29
CA ALA A 186 5.80 6.10 -12.05
C ALA A 186 5.95 7.53 -12.60
N ALA A 187 6.40 8.49 -11.77
CA ALA A 187 6.61 9.89 -12.15
C ALA A 187 7.72 10.09 -13.20
N THR A 188 8.53 9.05 -13.46
CA THR A 188 9.54 9.02 -14.53
C THR A 188 9.11 8.23 -15.77
N GLY A 189 7.94 7.57 -15.74
CA GLY A 189 7.51 6.64 -16.80
C GLY A 189 8.39 5.38 -16.93
N THR A 190 9.31 5.11 -16.00
CA THR A 190 10.35 4.08 -16.17
C THR A 190 9.89 2.67 -15.79
N ALA A 191 9.11 2.50 -14.71
CA ALA A 191 8.64 1.17 -14.30
C ALA A 191 7.40 1.16 -13.38
N PHE A 192 6.44 0.30 -13.71
CA PHE A 192 5.35 -0.07 -12.82
C PHE A 192 5.81 -1.12 -11.78
N VAL A 193 6.71 -0.70 -10.89
CA VAL A 193 7.32 -1.53 -9.83
C VAL A 193 6.28 -2.28 -8.99
N ILE A 194 5.12 -1.67 -8.67
CA ILE A 194 4.05 -2.36 -7.93
C ILE A 194 3.50 -3.51 -8.76
N CYS A 195 3.04 -3.24 -9.99
CA CYS A 195 2.42 -4.23 -10.86
C CYS A 195 3.39 -5.35 -11.24
N ARG A 196 4.69 -5.06 -11.35
CA ARG A 196 5.75 -6.02 -11.66
C ARG A 196 6.09 -6.96 -10.49
N TYR A 197 5.81 -6.58 -9.25
CA TYR A 197 6.14 -7.35 -8.04
C TYR A 197 4.91 -7.59 -7.14
N ASP A 198 3.69 -7.53 -7.68
CA ASP A 198 2.47 -7.98 -7.00
C ASP A 198 2.30 -9.50 -7.22
N PRO A 199 2.45 -10.33 -6.18
CA PRO A 199 2.38 -11.78 -6.35
C PRO A 199 0.94 -12.33 -6.31
N PHE A 200 -0.07 -11.48 -6.05
CA PHE A 200 -1.45 -11.93 -5.88
C PHE A 200 -2.28 -11.78 -7.15
N VAL A 201 -2.04 -10.77 -7.99
CA VAL A 201 -2.73 -10.66 -9.30
C VAL A 201 -2.45 -11.90 -10.19
N PRO A 202 -1.20 -12.38 -10.35
CA PRO A 202 -0.92 -13.63 -11.07
C PRO A 202 -1.60 -14.86 -10.45
N MET A 203 -1.69 -14.90 -9.12
CA MET A 203 -2.33 -16.00 -8.39
C MET A 203 -3.85 -16.02 -8.58
N PHE A 204 -4.52 -14.86 -8.66
CA PHE A 204 -5.95 -14.79 -8.96
C PHE A 204 -6.27 -15.17 -10.41
N ARG A 205 -5.36 -14.86 -11.34
CA ARG A 205 -5.45 -15.23 -12.77
C ARG A 205 -5.01 -16.65 -13.10
N LEU A 206 -4.52 -17.39 -12.09
CA LEU A 206 -3.88 -18.71 -12.24
C LEU A 206 -2.78 -18.76 -13.34
N SER A 207 -2.16 -17.60 -13.62
CA SER A 207 -1.24 -17.41 -14.74
C SER A 207 -0.19 -16.36 -14.41
N GLY A 208 1.08 -16.68 -14.66
CA GLY A 208 2.22 -15.81 -14.40
C GLY A 208 3.50 -16.60 -14.15
N ASP A 209 4.59 -15.86 -13.89
CA ASP A 209 5.90 -16.45 -13.63
C ASP A 209 5.92 -17.30 -12.35
N VAL A 210 6.61 -18.44 -12.42
CA VAL A 210 6.66 -19.43 -11.33
C VAL A 210 7.27 -18.82 -10.06
N ASN A 211 8.24 -17.92 -10.16
CA ASN A 211 8.86 -17.27 -9.00
C ASN A 211 7.87 -16.30 -8.32
N MET A 212 7.02 -15.61 -9.07
CA MET A 212 5.95 -14.77 -8.52
C MET A 212 4.91 -15.61 -7.77
N LEU A 213 4.49 -16.74 -8.34
CA LEU A 213 3.55 -17.68 -7.71
C LEU A 213 4.15 -18.31 -6.43
N ILE A 214 5.43 -18.71 -6.45
CA ILE A 214 6.16 -19.18 -5.26
C ILE A 214 6.23 -18.07 -4.19
N PHE A 215 6.51 -16.82 -4.57
CA PHE A 215 6.57 -15.70 -3.64
C PHE A 215 5.20 -15.39 -3.00
N GLY A 216 4.12 -15.46 -3.78
CA GLY A 216 2.74 -15.34 -3.27
C GLY A 216 2.37 -16.48 -2.33
N GLY A 217 2.71 -17.72 -2.70
CA GLY A 217 2.52 -18.90 -1.85
C GLY A 217 3.28 -18.79 -0.53
N ALA A 218 4.54 -18.35 -0.56
CA ALA A 218 5.35 -18.11 0.63
C ALA A 218 4.75 -17.03 1.55
N LEU A 219 4.19 -15.95 0.98
CA LEU A 219 3.48 -14.92 1.74
C LEU A 219 2.17 -15.43 2.36
N LEU A 220 1.46 -16.36 1.71
CA LEU A 220 0.28 -17.01 2.28
C LEU A 220 0.65 -18.00 3.40
N VAL A 221 1.67 -18.83 3.21
CA VAL A 221 2.19 -19.74 4.25
C VAL A 221 2.68 -18.94 5.47
N MET A 222 3.38 -17.83 5.25
CA MET A 222 3.73 -16.89 6.31
C MET A 222 2.47 -16.25 6.95
N GLY A 223 1.41 -16.05 6.18
CA GLY A 223 0.11 -15.56 6.62
C GLY A 223 -0.63 -16.44 7.63
N VAL A 224 -0.30 -17.74 7.72
CA VAL A 224 -0.82 -18.64 8.76
C VAL A 224 -0.34 -18.20 10.15
N PHE A 225 0.92 -17.76 10.24
CA PHE A 225 1.61 -17.43 11.48
C PHE A 225 1.70 -15.93 11.75
N ILE A 226 1.71 -15.07 10.72
CA ILE A 226 1.77 -13.62 10.84
C ILE A 226 0.48 -13.03 10.29
N GLY A 227 -0.23 -12.22 11.07
CA GLY A 227 -1.45 -11.57 10.59
C GLY A 227 -1.18 -10.64 9.41
N ARG A 228 -1.55 -11.09 8.20
CA ARG A 228 -1.52 -10.37 6.91
C ARG A 228 -0.15 -9.76 6.54
N PRO A 229 0.90 -10.56 6.30
CA PRO A 229 2.28 -10.07 6.13
C PRO A 229 2.42 -9.08 4.96
N TYR A 230 1.77 -9.33 3.82
CA TYR A 230 1.84 -8.40 2.68
C TYR A 230 1.15 -7.07 3.00
N CYS A 231 -0.06 -7.08 3.57
CA CYS A 231 -0.78 -5.85 3.92
C CYS A 231 -0.14 -5.04 5.07
N ARG A 232 0.78 -5.67 5.81
CA ARG A 232 1.48 -5.09 6.97
C ARG A 232 2.89 -4.59 6.63
N TYR A 233 3.61 -5.29 5.76
CA TYR A 233 5.04 -5.06 5.51
C TYR A 233 5.41 -4.76 4.06
N LEU A 234 4.54 -5.03 3.06
CA LEU A 234 4.85 -4.75 1.64
C LEU A 234 3.91 -3.72 1.00
N CYS A 235 2.60 -3.79 1.29
CA CYS A 235 1.56 -3.08 0.55
C CYS A 235 1.67 -1.53 0.67
N PRO A 236 2.02 -0.81 -0.41
CA PRO A 236 2.23 0.65 -0.37
C PRO A 236 0.90 1.41 -0.23
N TYR A 237 -0.19 0.90 -0.81
CA TYR A 237 -1.55 1.41 -0.57
C TYR A 237 -1.94 1.28 0.91
N GLY A 238 -1.56 0.16 1.54
CA GLY A 238 -1.72 -0.05 2.98
C GLY A 238 -1.00 0.99 3.83
N ALA A 239 0.12 1.55 3.35
CA ALA A 239 0.84 2.64 4.00
C ALA A 239 0.07 3.97 3.93
N VAL A 240 -0.48 4.31 2.76
CA VAL A 240 -1.34 5.50 2.57
C VAL A 240 -2.58 5.41 3.46
N LEU A 241 -3.28 4.27 3.42
CA LEU A 241 -4.47 4.04 4.25
C LEU A 241 -4.13 4.04 5.76
N ALA A 242 -2.95 3.56 6.16
CA ALA A 242 -2.49 3.63 7.55
C ALA A 242 -2.25 5.07 8.04
N VAL A 243 -1.85 6.00 7.17
CA VAL A 243 -1.73 7.43 7.51
C VAL A 243 -3.10 8.09 7.62
N LEU A 244 -3.97 7.92 6.61
CA LEU A 244 -5.31 8.50 6.61
C LEU A 244 -6.16 8.03 7.79
N SER A 245 -6.07 6.74 8.16
CA SER A 245 -6.81 6.17 9.28
C SER A 245 -6.42 6.79 10.64
N ARG A 246 -5.24 7.40 10.79
CA ARG A 246 -4.88 8.13 12.03
C ARG A 246 -5.77 9.31 12.32
N VAL A 247 -6.24 9.99 11.26
CA VAL A 247 -7.11 11.16 11.34
C VAL A 247 -8.59 10.81 11.13
N SER A 248 -8.96 9.52 11.08
CA SER A 248 -10.34 9.14 10.77
C SER A 248 -11.33 9.61 11.83
N LYS A 249 -12.47 10.15 11.40
CA LYS A 249 -13.50 10.67 12.30
C LYS A 249 -14.17 9.56 13.11
N TRP A 250 -14.61 8.51 12.41
CA TRP A 250 -15.15 7.29 12.98
C TRP A 250 -14.12 6.16 12.83
N HIS A 251 -14.05 5.27 13.81
CA HIS A 251 -13.11 4.17 13.86
C HIS A 251 -13.63 3.09 14.82
N THR A 252 -13.27 1.83 14.59
CA THR A 252 -13.50 0.72 15.53
C THR A 252 -13.03 1.09 16.94
N ARG A 253 -13.92 0.93 17.94
CA ARG A 253 -13.67 0.96 19.39
C ARG A 253 -13.89 -0.44 19.97
N ILE A 254 -13.08 -0.88 20.93
CA ILE A 254 -13.17 -2.24 21.49
C ILE A 254 -14.49 -2.41 22.28
N PRO A 255 -14.73 -1.69 23.38
CA PRO A 255 -16.07 -1.62 23.96
C PRO A 255 -17.04 -0.87 23.02
N PRO A 256 -18.37 -1.08 23.18
CA PRO A 256 -19.37 -0.15 22.67
C PRO A 256 -19.28 1.20 23.41
N ASP A 257 -19.20 1.14 24.74
CA ASP A 257 -19.20 2.28 25.66
C ASP A 257 -17.83 2.42 26.36
N GLU A 258 -17.76 2.45 27.70
CA GLU A 258 -16.51 2.61 28.47
C GLU A 258 -15.71 1.32 28.67
N CYS A 259 -14.39 1.44 28.85
CA CYS A 259 -13.47 0.33 29.02
C CYS A 259 -13.20 -0.02 30.49
N ILE A 260 -13.81 -1.10 30.97
CA ILE A 260 -13.59 -1.71 32.30
C ILE A 260 -12.17 -2.31 32.54
N LYS A 261 -11.21 -2.07 31.64
CA LYS A 261 -9.78 -2.48 31.74
C LYS A 261 -9.47 -3.99 31.92
N CYS A 262 -10.47 -4.88 31.90
CA CYS A 262 -10.42 -6.35 32.11
C CYS A 262 -9.41 -7.19 31.29
N ARG A 263 -8.57 -6.58 30.45
CA ARG A 263 -7.42 -7.18 29.74
C ARG A 263 -7.72 -8.28 28.72
N LEU A 264 -8.91 -8.89 28.71
CA LEU A 264 -9.31 -9.99 27.80
C LEU A 264 -9.05 -9.70 26.31
N CYS A 265 -9.16 -8.43 25.88
CA CYS A 265 -8.88 -8.03 24.50
C CYS A 265 -7.38 -7.99 24.13
N GLU A 266 -6.46 -7.91 25.11
CA GLU A 266 -5.03 -7.61 24.93
C GLU A 266 -4.35 -8.56 23.91
N ASP A 267 -4.72 -9.83 23.99
CA ASP A 267 -4.13 -10.92 23.20
C ASP A 267 -4.98 -11.32 22.00
N SER A 268 -6.19 -10.76 21.85
CA SER A 268 -7.17 -11.15 20.82
C SER A 268 -6.84 -10.65 19.40
N CYS A 269 -5.82 -9.81 19.24
CA CYS A 269 -5.55 -9.10 17.99
C CYS A 269 -4.45 -9.78 17.15
N PRO A 270 -4.76 -10.42 16.01
CA PRO A 270 -3.77 -11.10 15.16
C PRO A 270 -2.71 -10.17 14.55
N TYR A 271 -2.94 -8.86 14.60
CA TYR A 271 -2.02 -7.83 14.08
C TYR A 271 -1.17 -7.17 15.17
N GLY A 272 -1.44 -7.39 16.46
CA GLY A 272 -0.83 -6.60 17.53
C GLY A 272 -1.14 -5.10 17.40
N ALA A 273 -2.42 -4.78 17.18
CA ALA A 273 -2.91 -3.41 16.95
C ALA A 273 -3.64 -2.82 18.17
N ILE A 274 -3.62 -3.48 19.33
CA ILE A 274 -4.24 -2.98 20.57
C ILE A 274 -3.18 -2.28 21.42
N GLU A 275 -3.47 -1.03 21.78
CA GLU A 275 -2.68 -0.22 22.68
C GLU A 275 -3.22 -0.39 24.11
N ARG A 276 -2.34 -0.73 25.06
CA ARG A 276 -2.65 -0.76 26.49
C ARG A 276 -2.81 0.68 27.04
N PRO A 277 -3.57 0.89 28.14
CA PRO A 277 -3.52 2.12 28.92
C PRO A 277 -2.08 2.51 29.27
N SER A 278 -1.78 3.80 29.31
CA SER A 278 -0.44 4.33 29.63
C SER A 278 -0.49 5.28 30.81
N MET A 279 0.19 4.90 31.89
CA MET A 279 0.43 5.77 33.03
C MET A 279 1.42 6.88 32.67
N PRO A 280 1.18 8.13 33.10
CA PRO A 280 2.06 9.25 32.78
C PRO A 280 3.44 9.07 33.40
N PRO A 281 4.54 9.39 32.69
CA PRO A 281 5.89 9.21 33.22
C PRO A 281 6.08 9.99 34.52
N ALA A 282 6.79 9.34 35.46
CA ALA A 282 7.18 9.89 36.75
C ALA A 282 7.81 11.29 36.59
N ARG A 283 7.61 12.18 37.57
CA ARG A 283 8.01 13.60 37.43
C ARG A 283 9.50 13.75 37.12
N GLU A 284 10.33 12.88 37.67
CA GLU A 284 11.79 12.80 37.48
C GLU A 284 12.24 12.41 36.06
N THR A 285 11.50 11.53 35.37
CA THR A 285 11.90 11.04 34.03
C THR A 285 11.42 11.96 32.89
N ARG A 286 10.47 12.87 33.16
CA ARG A 286 9.99 13.89 32.21
C ARG A 286 11.10 14.75 31.58
N PRO A 287 12.08 15.32 32.30
CA PRO A 287 13.19 16.05 31.68
C PRO A 287 14.04 15.17 30.75
N ALA A 288 14.28 13.89 31.09
CA ALA A 288 15.02 12.97 30.23
C ALA A 288 14.24 12.66 28.93
N ALA A 289 12.93 12.38 29.04
CA ALA A 289 12.05 12.17 27.89
C ALA A 289 11.98 13.41 26.98
N ARG A 290 11.88 14.62 27.55
CA ARG A 290 11.93 15.89 26.81
C ARG A 290 13.27 16.10 26.09
N ARG A 291 14.40 15.79 26.73
CA ARG A 291 15.73 15.84 26.10
C ARG A 291 15.84 14.85 24.94
N SER A 292 15.36 13.61 25.11
CA SER A 292 15.35 12.61 24.03
C SER A 292 14.54 13.07 22.82
N LEU A 293 13.32 13.61 23.04
CA LEU A 293 12.49 14.16 21.96
C LEU A 293 13.16 15.36 21.27
N ALA A 294 13.79 16.26 22.01
CA ALA A 294 14.52 17.41 21.45
C ALA A 294 15.73 16.97 20.61
N VAL A 295 16.49 15.97 21.06
CA VAL A 295 17.59 15.37 20.30
C VAL A 295 17.09 14.72 19.01
N MET A 296 15.98 13.97 19.05
CA MET A 296 15.39 13.38 17.83
C MET A 296 14.88 14.43 16.84
N LEU A 297 14.33 15.55 17.31
CA LEU A 297 13.93 16.68 16.46
C LEU A 297 15.14 17.40 15.84
N ALA A 298 16.24 17.57 16.57
CA ALA A 298 17.48 18.15 16.04
C ALA A 298 18.22 17.21 15.08
N LEU A 299 18.13 15.89 15.30
CA LEU A 299 18.74 14.87 14.46
C LEU A 299 17.94 14.59 13.17
N ALA A 300 16.62 14.85 13.17
CA ALA A 300 15.75 14.65 12.01
C ALA A 300 16.25 15.30 10.69
N PRO A 301 16.63 16.60 10.62
CA PRO A 301 17.17 17.18 9.39
C PRO A 301 18.51 16.54 8.97
N LEU A 302 19.37 16.15 9.92
CA LEU A 302 20.63 15.47 9.62
C LEU A 302 20.39 14.07 9.03
N LEU A 303 19.38 13.34 9.51
CA LEU A 303 18.95 12.05 8.94
C LEU A 303 18.39 12.22 7.52
N VAL A 304 17.59 13.26 7.26
CA VAL A 304 17.08 13.56 5.92
C VAL A 304 18.21 13.90 4.94
N ILE A 305 19.16 14.76 5.34
CA ILE A 305 20.31 15.15 4.51
C ILE A 305 21.24 13.96 4.27
N GLY A 306 21.56 13.17 5.31
CA GLY A 306 22.38 11.96 5.18
C GLY A 306 21.75 10.90 4.26
N ALA A 307 20.44 10.65 4.42
CA ALA A 307 19.71 9.73 3.54
C ALA A 307 19.61 10.25 2.10
N ALA A 308 19.47 11.56 1.89
CA ALA A 308 19.53 12.18 0.56
C ALA A 308 20.90 12.01 -0.11
N GLY A 309 21.99 12.14 0.65
CA GLY A 309 23.37 11.87 0.19
C GLY A 309 23.62 10.39 -0.16
N LEU A 310 23.08 9.46 0.65
CA LEU A 310 23.07 8.03 0.30
C LEU A 310 22.24 7.77 -0.97
N GLY A 311 21.11 8.45 -1.12
CA GLY A 311 20.29 8.44 -2.34
C GLY A 311 21.07 8.86 -3.57
N TRP A 312 21.83 9.95 -3.50
CA TRP A 312 22.74 10.40 -4.57
C TRP A 312 23.74 9.31 -4.98
N LEU A 313 24.40 8.69 -4.00
CA LEU A 313 25.36 7.60 -4.24
C LEU A 313 24.70 6.38 -4.93
N MET A 314 23.44 6.11 -4.61
CA MET A 314 22.64 5.01 -5.18
C MET A 314 22.05 5.30 -6.58
N THR A 315 22.37 6.44 -7.21
CA THR A 315 21.89 6.79 -8.57
C THR A 315 22.16 5.69 -9.60
N VAL A 316 23.36 5.10 -9.60
CA VAL A 316 23.77 4.08 -10.59
C VAL A 316 23.00 2.76 -10.44
N PRO A 317 22.92 2.13 -9.24
CA PRO A 317 22.11 0.92 -9.08
C PRO A 317 20.60 1.16 -9.28
N LEU A 318 20.06 2.35 -8.99
CA LEU A 318 18.67 2.68 -9.34
C LEU A 318 18.44 2.76 -10.85
N ALA A 319 19.39 3.31 -11.61
CA ALA A 319 19.28 3.38 -13.07
C ALA A 319 19.20 1.99 -13.72
N ARG A 320 19.79 0.95 -13.10
CA ARG A 320 19.72 -0.45 -13.59
C ARG A 320 18.33 -1.09 -13.50
N LEU A 321 17.31 -0.45 -12.92
CA LEU A 321 15.93 -0.97 -12.99
C LEU A 321 15.30 -0.75 -14.38
N ASP A 322 15.78 0.24 -15.13
CA ASP A 322 15.43 0.45 -16.54
C ASP A 322 15.93 -0.71 -17.44
N HIS A 323 15.34 -0.88 -18.62
CA HIS A 323 15.82 -1.86 -19.62
C HIS A 323 17.02 -1.33 -20.41
N ASN A 324 16.94 -0.12 -20.93
CA ASN A 324 17.94 0.46 -21.83
C ASN A 324 19.28 0.68 -21.13
N VAL A 325 19.27 1.07 -19.85
CA VAL A 325 20.48 1.15 -19.01
C VAL A 325 21.18 -0.20 -18.87
N ARG A 326 20.42 -1.29 -18.65
CA ARG A 326 20.99 -2.65 -18.57
C ARG A 326 21.47 -3.16 -19.92
N LEU A 327 20.75 -2.85 -21.00
CA LEU A 327 21.12 -3.19 -22.37
C LEU A 327 22.44 -2.50 -22.77
N ALA A 328 22.57 -1.20 -22.50
CA ALA A 328 23.80 -0.44 -22.77
C ALA A 328 24.99 -0.93 -21.92
N GLU A 329 24.78 -1.25 -20.65
CA GLU A 329 25.82 -1.85 -19.80
C GLU A 329 26.23 -3.26 -20.30
N ARG A 330 25.28 -4.07 -20.80
CA ARG A 330 25.56 -5.39 -21.40
C ARG A 330 26.35 -5.26 -22.71
N ILE A 331 25.90 -4.43 -23.65
CA ILE A 331 26.59 -4.19 -24.93
C ILE A 331 28.00 -3.63 -24.69
N HIS A 332 28.17 -2.74 -23.71
CA HIS A 332 29.50 -2.25 -23.34
C HIS A 332 30.41 -3.37 -22.77
N ALA A 333 29.87 -4.28 -21.96
CA ALA A 333 30.63 -5.42 -21.42
C ALA A 333 31.01 -6.45 -22.50
N GLU A 334 30.13 -6.70 -23.48
CA GLU A 334 30.41 -7.52 -24.66
C GLU A 334 31.50 -6.90 -25.53
N ASP A 335 31.35 -5.63 -25.92
CA ASP A 335 32.28 -4.94 -26.81
C ASP A 335 33.66 -4.67 -26.18
N THR A 336 33.78 -4.77 -24.86
CA THR A 336 35.05 -4.69 -24.12
C THR A 336 35.62 -6.05 -23.74
N GLY A 337 35.00 -7.16 -24.17
CA GLY A 337 35.46 -8.51 -23.88
C GLY A 337 35.36 -8.92 -22.40
N GLN A 338 34.54 -8.22 -21.60
CA GLN A 338 34.35 -8.53 -20.18
C GLN A 338 33.39 -9.71 -19.95
N VAL A 339 32.56 -10.04 -20.95
CA VAL A 339 31.64 -11.18 -20.91
C VAL A 339 31.59 -11.86 -22.29
N GLU A 340 31.67 -13.19 -22.28
CA GLU A 340 31.54 -14.00 -23.49
C GLU A 340 30.06 -14.18 -23.90
N GLY A 341 29.83 -14.28 -25.22
CA GLY A 341 28.51 -14.44 -25.82
C GLY A 341 27.67 -13.17 -25.88
N MET A 342 26.76 -13.09 -26.85
CA MET A 342 25.69 -12.07 -26.86
C MET A 342 24.46 -12.59 -26.12
N THR A 343 23.52 -11.70 -25.79
CA THR A 343 22.18 -12.06 -25.34
C THR A 343 21.16 -11.69 -26.41
N ASP A 344 20.01 -12.35 -26.41
CA ASP A 344 18.93 -12.14 -27.38
C ASP A 344 18.58 -10.64 -27.50
N ALA A 345 18.64 -9.89 -26.40
CA ALA A 345 18.39 -8.45 -26.36
C ALA A 345 19.52 -7.59 -26.96
N SER A 346 20.80 -7.96 -26.76
CA SER A 346 21.93 -7.25 -27.38
C SER A 346 22.11 -7.62 -28.86
N GLU A 347 21.83 -8.86 -29.24
CA GLU A 347 21.74 -9.28 -30.64
C GLU A 347 20.58 -8.59 -31.36
N ALA A 348 19.37 -8.61 -30.80
CA ALA A 348 18.22 -7.90 -31.36
C ALA A 348 18.50 -6.39 -31.53
N PHE A 349 19.14 -5.74 -30.55
CA PHE A 349 19.55 -4.34 -30.69
C PHE A 349 20.53 -4.13 -31.84
N ARG A 350 21.60 -4.93 -31.94
CA ARG A 350 22.57 -4.85 -33.05
C ARG A 350 21.89 -5.06 -34.41
N ASN A 351 20.92 -5.97 -34.49
CA ASN A 351 20.14 -6.26 -35.70
C ASN A 351 19.17 -5.13 -36.11
N THR A 352 18.86 -4.16 -35.24
CA THR A 352 18.10 -2.96 -35.65
C THR A 352 18.92 -1.99 -36.51
N GLY A 353 20.25 -2.08 -36.48
CA GLY A 353 21.15 -1.12 -37.12
C GLY A 353 21.20 0.27 -36.43
N GLN A 354 20.58 0.45 -35.26
CA GLN A 354 20.65 1.71 -34.51
C GLN A 354 22.08 2.02 -34.03
N PRO A 355 22.53 3.29 -34.11
CA PRO A 355 23.85 3.68 -33.62
C PRO A 355 23.93 3.56 -32.10
N LYS A 356 25.02 2.98 -31.60
CA LYS A 356 25.26 2.78 -30.16
C LYS A 356 25.32 4.10 -29.39
N GLU A 357 25.73 5.16 -30.06
CA GLU A 357 25.81 6.54 -29.57
C GLU A 357 24.42 7.06 -29.12
N GLU A 358 23.36 6.68 -29.83
CA GLU A 358 21.98 7.09 -29.52
C GLU A 358 21.46 6.38 -28.25
N LEU A 359 21.70 5.07 -28.13
CA LEU A 359 21.42 4.32 -26.90
C LEU A 359 22.20 4.88 -25.70
N LEU A 360 23.48 5.24 -25.89
CA LEU A 360 24.30 5.85 -24.84
C LEU A 360 23.81 7.26 -24.46
N ALA A 361 23.36 8.06 -25.42
CA ALA A 361 22.77 9.38 -25.17
C ALA A 361 21.45 9.28 -24.38
N MET A 362 20.57 8.35 -24.77
CA MET A 362 19.33 8.05 -24.04
C MET A 362 19.62 7.58 -22.60
N VAL A 363 20.60 6.69 -22.41
CA VAL A 363 21.03 6.24 -21.08
C VAL A 363 21.67 7.35 -20.26
N ALA A 364 22.34 8.32 -20.88
CA ALA A 364 22.86 9.50 -20.19
C ALA A 364 21.73 10.41 -19.67
N ASP A 365 20.69 10.67 -20.47
CA ASP A 365 19.50 11.41 -20.03
C ASP A 365 18.76 10.67 -18.89
N ILE A 366 18.47 9.38 -19.05
CA ILE A 366 17.84 8.55 -18.02
C ILE A 366 18.62 8.61 -16.69
N ARG A 367 19.95 8.45 -16.73
CA ARG A 367 20.81 8.59 -15.54
C ARG A 367 20.83 10.01 -14.97
N SER A 368 20.67 11.04 -15.79
CA SER A 368 20.59 12.44 -15.34
C SER A 368 19.29 12.70 -14.57
N ARG A 369 18.15 12.24 -15.09
CA ARG A 369 16.83 12.34 -14.43
C ARG A 369 16.84 11.54 -13.12
N ILE A 370 17.24 10.27 -13.17
CA ILE A 370 17.26 9.36 -12.01
C ILE A 370 18.12 9.89 -10.85
N ARG A 371 19.15 10.72 -11.09
CA ARG A 371 19.92 11.38 -10.02
C ARG A 371 19.05 12.22 -9.08
N LEU A 372 18.15 13.06 -9.63
CA LEU A 372 17.24 13.87 -8.82
C LEU A 372 16.29 12.98 -8.01
N PHE A 373 15.74 11.96 -8.68
CA PHE A 373 14.81 11.01 -8.08
C PHE A 373 15.44 10.14 -6.99
N ALA A 374 16.70 9.73 -7.14
CA ALA A 374 17.43 8.99 -6.12
C ALA A 374 17.71 9.84 -4.86
N VAL A 375 18.03 11.13 -5.04
CA VAL A 375 18.12 12.11 -3.94
C VAL A 375 16.78 12.31 -3.23
N LEU A 376 15.69 12.46 -3.99
CA LEU A 376 14.33 12.61 -3.45
C LEU A 376 13.86 11.36 -2.70
N LEU A 377 14.15 10.15 -3.21
CA LEU A 377 13.89 8.90 -2.50
C LEU A 377 14.69 8.83 -1.20
N GLY A 378 15.99 9.19 -1.25
CA GLY A 378 16.84 9.28 -0.06
C GLY A 378 16.24 10.19 1.01
N ALA A 379 15.90 11.44 0.64
CA ALA A 379 15.25 12.40 1.53
C ALA A 379 13.93 11.88 2.12
N TRP A 380 13.09 11.22 1.29
CA TRP A 380 11.83 10.59 1.72
C TRP A 380 12.07 9.47 2.74
N THR A 381 13.03 8.56 2.50
CA THR A 381 13.34 7.49 3.47
C THR A 381 13.86 8.06 4.79
N GLY A 382 14.73 9.07 4.74
CA GLY A 382 15.20 9.78 5.94
C GLY A 382 14.06 10.45 6.71
N LEU A 383 13.10 11.06 6.01
CA LEU A 383 11.92 11.68 6.62
C LEU A 383 11.02 10.64 7.30
N VAL A 384 10.75 9.52 6.62
CA VAL A 384 9.95 8.40 7.15
C VAL A 384 10.60 7.82 8.42
N VAL A 385 11.92 7.63 8.43
CA VAL A 385 12.69 7.17 9.60
C VAL A 385 12.66 8.21 10.73
N ALA A 386 12.91 9.49 10.42
CA ALA A 386 12.86 10.56 11.41
C ALA A 386 11.48 10.68 12.08
N VAL A 387 10.40 10.68 11.29
CA VAL A 387 9.01 10.70 11.79
C VAL A 387 8.72 9.47 12.66
N LYS A 388 9.25 8.29 12.30
CA LYS A 388 9.13 7.07 13.12
C LYS A 388 9.83 7.23 14.46
N LEU A 389 11.09 7.68 14.48
CA LEU A 389 11.87 7.89 15.71
C LEU A 389 11.21 8.93 16.63
N ILE A 390 10.78 10.07 16.08
CA ILE A 390 9.99 11.08 16.81
C ILE A 390 8.70 10.46 17.37
N SER A 391 7.97 9.67 16.58
CA SER A 391 6.71 9.05 17.03
C SER A 391 6.89 8.03 18.17
N LEU A 392 8.07 7.41 18.30
CA LEU A 392 8.45 6.54 19.40
C LEU A 392 8.91 7.31 20.64
N SER A 393 9.46 8.52 20.46
CA SER A 393 9.85 9.43 21.56
C SER A 393 8.71 10.26 22.14
N VAL A 394 7.57 10.39 21.42
CA VAL A 394 6.39 11.13 21.89
C VAL A 394 5.55 10.26 22.82
N TYR A 395 5.60 10.56 24.12
CA TYR A 395 4.65 10.00 25.09
C TYR A 395 3.20 10.42 24.75
N ARG A 396 2.27 9.45 24.82
CA ARG A 396 0.83 9.68 24.68
C ARG A 396 0.12 9.09 25.91
N ARG A 397 -0.78 9.87 26.52
CA ARG A 397 -1.70 9.37 27.55
C ARG A 397 -2.80 8.54 26.89
N ARG A 398 -3.12 7.40 27.48
CA ARG A 398 -4.26 6.53 27.14
C ARG A 398 -4.85 6.02 28.44
N ASP A 399 -6.12 6.30 28.68
CA ASP A 399 -6.80 5.90 29.92
C ASP A 399 -7.55 4.56 29.77
N GLU A 400 -7.73 4.09 28.53
CA GLU A 400 -8.46 2.89 28.12
C GLU A 400 -7.63 1.97 27.20
N TYR A 401 -8.08 0.72 27.01
CA TYR A 401 -7.60 -0.13 25.92
C TYR A 401 -8.22 0.31 24.59
N GLN A 402 -7.39 0.72 23.64
CA GLN A 402 -7.84 1.25 22.35
C GLN A 402 -7.03 0.65 21.18
N PRO A 403 -7.60 0.54 19.96
CA PRO A 403 -6.83 0.12 18.80
C PRO A 403 -5.99 1.28 18.21
N ASP A 404 -4.72 1.01 17.87
CA ASP A 404 -3.89 1.92 17.06
C ASP A 404 -4.56 2.10 15.70
N ARG A 405 -5.05 3.31 15.45
CA ARG A 405 -5.81 3.65 14.24
C ARG A 405 -5.05 3.44 12.93
N SER A 406 -3.72 3.39 12.95
CA SER A 406 -2.91 3.08 11.75
C SER A 406 -2.69 1.58 11.53
N ARG A 407 -2.61 0.79 12.61
CA ARG A 407 -2.43 -0.68 12.55
C ARG A 407 -3.75 -1.43 12.40
N CYS A 408 -4.84 -0.91 12.95
CA CYS A 408 -6.13 -1.57 12.95
C CYS A 408 -6.72 -1.63 11.53
N VAL A 409 -7.17 -2.81 11.12
CA VAL A 409 -7.89 -3.05 9.86
C VAL A 409 -9.38 -3.31 10.08
N SER A 410 -9.98 -2.71 11.12
CA SER A 410 -11.43 -2.73 11.45
C SER A 410 -12.14 -4.11 11.40
N CYS A 411 -11.41 -5.21 11.57
CA CYS A 411 -11.87 -6.57 11.26
C CYS A 411 -12.88 -7.20 12.24
N GLY A 412 -13.27 -6.46 13.30
CA GLY A 412 -14.21 -6.89 14.33
C GLY A 412 -13.78 -8.06 15.24
N ARG A 413 -12.60 -8.67 15.05
CA ARG A 413 -12.20 -9.88 15.80
C ARG A 413 -12.07 -9.66 17.32
N CYS A 414 -11.80 -8.43 17.77
CA CYS A 414 -11.73 -8.07 19.19
C CYS A 414 -13.11 -7.90 19.88
N TYR A 415 -14.20 -7.70 19.12
CA TYR A 415 -15.53 -7.49 19.68
C TYR A 415 -16.01 -8.70 20.49
N TRP A 416 -15.72 -9.92 20.01
CA TRP A 416 -16.05 -11.17 20.70
C TRP A 416 -15.36 -11.35 22.07
N TYR A 417 -14.29 -10.61 22.35
CA TYR A 417 -13.49 -10.70 23.59
C TYR A 417 -13.79 -9.55 24.58
N CYS A 418 -14.87 -8.81 24.37
CA CYS A 418 -15.28 -7.70 25.24
C CYS A 418 -16.56 -8.07 26.00
N PRO A 419 -16.56 -8.19 27.34
CA PRO A 419 -17.77 -8.51 28.12
C PRO A 419 -18.92 -7.54 27.85
N CYS A 420 -18.63 -6.23 27.76
CA CYS A 420 -19.62 -5.19 27.44
C CYS A 420 -20.31 -5.42 26.08
N GLU A 421 -19.61 -6.05 25.12
CA GLU A 421 -20.19 -6.43 23.82
C GLU A 421 -21.04 -7.70 23.92
N GLN A 422 -20.67 -8.64 24.80
CA GLN A 422 -21.42 -9.88 25.01
C GLN A 422 -22.74 -9.62 25.73
N VAL A 423 -22.75 -8.73 26.74
CA VAL A 423 -23.97 -8.21 27.38
C VAL A 423 -24.84 -7.45 26.37
N ARG A 424 -24.25 -6.58 25.53
CA ARG A 424 -24.97 -5.90 24.41
C ARG A 424 -25.64 -6.87 23.43
N LEU A 425 -25.13 -8.10 23.33
CA LEU A 425 -25.65 -9.16 22.45
C LEU A 425 -26.60 -10.14 23.18
N GLY A 426 -26.83 -9.98 24.49
CA GLY A 426 -27.64 -10.91 25.29
C GLY A 426 -27.02 -12.31 25.39
N LEU A 427 -25.69 -12.41 25.41
CA LEU A 427 -24.97 -13.68 25.57
C LEU A 427 -24.67 -14.03 27.04
N ILE A 428 -24.72 -13.02 27.91
CA ILE A 428 -24.37 -13.02 29.34
C ILE A 428 -25.25 -11.93 29.98
N ASP A 429 -25.74 -12.13 31.21
CA ASP A 429 -26.66 -11.18 31.86
C ASP A 429 -25.89 -10.03 32.56
N ASP A 430 -24.74 -10.31 33.18
CA ASP A 430 -23.85 -9.28 33.74
C ASP A 430 -22.34 -9.53 33.51
N ILE A 431 -21.56 -8.45 33.47
CA ILE A 431 -20.10 -8.44 33.31
C ILE A 431 -19.39 -9.22 34.44
N SER A 432 -19.96 -9.23 35.65
CA SER A 432 -19.41 -9.94 36.81
C SER A 432 -19.24 -11.46 36.59
N GLU A 433 -20.02 -12.08 35.70
CA GLU A 433 -19.89 -13.50 35.35
C GLU A 433 -18.53 -13.86 34.70
N LEU A 434 -17.82 -12.89 34.13
CA LEU A 434 -16.52 -13.07 33.47
C LEU A 434 -15.35 -12.37 34.15
N VAL A 435 -15.60 -11.42 35.05
CA VAL A 435 -14.58 -10.55 35.63
C VAL A 435 -14.92 -10.27 37.09
N ASP A 436 -14.18 -10.89 38.01
CA ASP A 436 -14.18 -10.56 39.44
C ASP A 436 -13.62 -9.13 39.65
N LEU A 437 -14.46 -8.12 39.46
CA LEU A 437 -14.09 -6.70 39.45
C LEU A 437 -13.29 -6.31 40.70
N GLU A 438 -13.67 -6.80 41.88
CA GLU A 438 -12.98 -6.55 43.15
C GLU A 438 -11.49 -6.97 43.11
N THR A 439 -11.15 -8.06 42.41
CA THR A 439 -9.77 -8.55 42.33
C THR A 439 -8.93 -7.88 41.24
N GLU A 440 -9.54 -7.43 40.13
CA GLU A 440 -8.84 -6.63 39.12
C GLU A 440 -8.70 -5.17 39.54
N GLU A 441 -9.61 -4.59 40.32
CA GLU A 441 -9.40 -3.29 40.97
C GLU A 441 -8.24 -3.34 41.97
N ALA A 442 -8.17 -4.40 42.79
CA ALA A 442 -7.03 -4.62 43.70
C ALA A 442 -5.68 -4.74 42.94
N LYS A 443 -5.64 -5.44 41.80
CA LYS A 443 -4.45 -5.50 40.93
C LYS A 443 -4.15 -4.22 40.15
N ALA A 444 -5.16 -3.39 39.89
CA ALA A 444 -4.98 -2.11 39.20
C ALA A 444 -4.46 -1.00 40.15
N ALA A 445 -4.56 -1.22 41.46
CA ALA A 445 -4.02 -0.35 42.51
C ALA A 445 -2.58 -0.72 42.95
N SER A 446 -2.02 -1.85 42.48
CA SER A 446 -0.68 -2.35 42.80
C SER A 446 0.33 -2.20 41.66
#